data_AF-A0A0G0ZUA9-F1
#
_entry.id   AF-A0A0G0ZUA9-F1
#
_cell.length_a   1.000
_cell.length_b   1.000
_cell.length_c   1.000
_cell.angle_alpha   90.00
_cell.angle_beta   90.00
_cell.angle_gamma   90.00
#
_symmetry.space_group_name_H-M   'P 1'
#
loop_
_entity.id
_entity.type
_entity.pdbx_description
1 polymer ?
#
loop_
_entity_poly.entity_id
_entity_poly.type
_entity_poly.pdbx_seq_one_letter_code
_entity_poly.pdbx_strand_id
1 'polypeptide(L)'
;EICGAIKYLNNLEPAGPGSRLDVIVLTRGGGSLEDLQSFNSEEVTRAVFSSTMPIVAAVGHEQDWSLAELAADLRASTPSNAAELLIPDRLSLLNELDSRVKFCRQSFDHLIGLRRQSVSDLVKELAGSLERRITYYNGLINSLNFHFQSLIRKWSQAQASFTLYQTGLLSNFENYYRLKKHRFQALYQLLLSYSPRAVLKRGYSVVKIGAQILKSASQAKVGEEINIYPYEGEIKSEVKEIRN
;
A
#
# COMPACT_ATOMS: atom_id res chain seq x y z
N GLU A 1 -61.60 68.47 9.59
CA GLU A 1 -60.63 67.76 10.44
C GLU A 1 -59.90 66.63 9.69
N ILE A 2 -60.60 65.76 8.95
CA ILE A 2 -60.01 64.63 8.18
C ILE A 2 -58.84 65.06 7.27
N CYS A 3 -59.02 66.10 6.45
CA CYS A 3 -57.95 66.60 5.57
C CYS A 3 -56.70 67.06 6.35
N GLY A 4 -56.89 67.62 7.54
CA GLY A 4 -55.80 68.03 8.42
C GLY A 4 -55.06 66.83 9.00
N ALA A 5 -55.79 65.79 9.42
CA ALA A 5 -55.21 64.55 9.93
C ALA A 5 -54.39 63.82 8.86
N ILE A 6 -54.89 63.72 7.62
CA ILE A 6 -54.13 63.10 6.51
C ILE A 6 -52.84 63.88 6.26
N LYS A 7 -52.91 65.22 6.18
CA LYS A 7 -51.72 66.07 6.01
C LYS A 7 -50.75 65.92 7.16
N TYR A 8 -51.24 65.81 8.39
CA TYR A 8 -50.40 65.60 9.57
C TYR A 8 -49.68 64.25 9.51
N LEU A 9 -50.40 63.15 9.25
CA LEU A 9 -49.83 61.81 9.18
C LEU A 9 -48.83 61.64 8.03
N ASN A 10 -49.08 62.27 6.88
CA ASN A 10 -48.13 62.26 5.77
C ASN A 10 -46.81 62.99 6.08
N ASN A 11 -46.85 63.98 6.98
CA ASN A 11 -45.68 64.77 7.37
C ASN A 11 -45.10 64.34 8.73
N LEU A 12 -45.61 63.27 9.33
CA LEU A 12 -45.17 62.82 10.64
C LEU A 12 -43.78 62.19 10.53
N GLU A 13 -42.79 62.85 11.13
CA GLU A 13 -41.44 62.29 11.17
C GLU A 13 -41.37 61.08 12.10
N PRO A 14 -40.62 60.02 11.74
CA PRO A 14 -40.47 58.85 12.60
C PRO A 14 -39.80 59.23 13.92
N ALA A 15 -40.45 58.93 15.04
CA ALA A 15 -39.91 59.12 16.39
C ALA A 15 -38.74 58.16 16.76
N GLY A 16 -38.33 57.27 15.86
CA GLY A 16 -37.26 56.27 16.05
C GLY A 16 -37.32 55.06 15.10
N PRO A 17 -36.41 54.08 15.24
CA PRO A 17 -36.41 52.87 14.41
C PRO A 17 -37.71 52.08 14.60
N GLY A 18 -38.45 51.85 13.50
CA GLY A 18 -39.74 51.14 13.52
C GLY A 18 -40.98 52.00 13.81
N SER A 19 -40.83 53.32 13.89
CA SER A 19 -41.96 54.27 14.08
C SER A 19 -42.51 54.88 12.79
N ARG A 20 -42.05 54.39 11.62
CA ARG A 20 -42.55 54.84 10.33
C ARG A 20 -43.95 54.28 10.13
N LEU A 21 -44.88 55.15 9.72
CA LEU A 21 -46.22 54.73 9.32
C LEU A 21 -46.19 54.20 7.89
N ASP A 22 -46.75 53.01 7.69
CA ASP A 22 -46.79 52.33 6.38
C ASP A 22 -48.12 52.54 5.65
N VAL A 23 -49.21 52.77 6.39
CA VAL A 23 -50.57 52.91 5.85
C VAL A 23 -51.45 53.76 6.77
N ILE A 24 -52.36 54.54 6.19
CA ILE A 24 -53.44 55.22 6.91
C ILE A 24 -54.72 54.39 6.75
N VAL A 25 -55.43 54.13 7.86
CA VAL A 25 -56.76 53.53 7.79
C VAL A 25 -57.80 54.59 8.11
N LEU A 26 -58.62 54.92 7.12
CA LEU A 26 -59.74 55.84 7.27
C LEU A 26 -60.98 55.03 7.67
N THR A 27 -61.37 55.13 8.94
CA THR A 27 -62.48 54.33 9.47
C THR A 27 -63.62 55.21 9.96
N ARG A 28 -64.81 54.63 10.00
CA ARG A 28 -65.98 55.16 10.72
C ARG A 28 -66.47 54.10 11.72
N GLY A 29 -67.04 54.55 12.83
CA GLY A 29 -67.84 53.69 13.70
C GLY A 29 -69.22 53.38 13.10
N GLY A 30 -70.02 52.59 13.83
CA GLY A 30 -71.46 52.51 13.56
C GLY A 30 -72.09 53.90 13.71
N GLY A 31 -72.88 54.31 12.73
CA GLY A 31 -73.40 55.68 12.64
C GLY A 31 -74.49 55.78 11.59
N SER A 32 -75.19 56.90 11.57
CA SER A 32 -76.28 57.14 10.63
C SER A 32 -75.74 57.58 9.25
N LEU A 33 -76.62 57.80 8.27
CA LEU A 33 -76.20 58.26 6.93
C LEU A 33 -75.56 59.66 7.01
N GLU A 34 -75.96 60.45 8.00
CA GLU A 34 -75.44 61.79 8.26
C GLU A 34 -73.94 61.77 8.58
N ASP A 35 -73.46 60.75 9.29
CA ASP A 35 -72.02 60.60 9.59
C ASP A 35 -71.20 60.25 8.34
N LEU A 36 -71.82 59.73 7.28
CA LEU A 36 -71.17 59.40 6.00
C LEU A 36 -70.83 60.68 5.22
N GLN A 37 -71.61 61.76 5.39
CA GLN A 37 -71.42 63.02 4.67
C GLN A 37 -70.05 63.64 4.92
N SER A 38 -69.49 63.45 6.12
CA SER A 38 -68.14 63.90 6.47
C SER A 38 -67.06 63.32 5.55
N PHE A 39 -67.32 62.18 4.92
CA PHE A 39 -66.43 61.48 3.99
C PHE A 39 -66.82 61.67 2.52
N ASN A 40 -67.87 62.46 2.23
CA ASN A 40 -68.44 62.63 0.89
C ASN A 40 -68.24 64.04 0.31
N SER A 41 -67.23 64.77 0.79
CA SER A 41 -66.89 66.10 0.31
C SER A 41 -65.72 66.07 -0.67
N GLU A 42 -65.73 66.97 -1.67
CA GLU A 42 -64.63 67.10 -2.64
C GLU A 42 -63.27 67.30 -1.96
N GLU A 43 -63.23 68.11 -0.90
CA GLU A 43 -61.99 68.39 -0.16
C GLU A 43 -61.38 67.13 0.45
N VAL A 44 -62.20 66.27 1.06
CA VAL A 44 -61.73 65.01 1.65
C VAL A 44 -61.31 64.03 0.57
N THR A 45 -62.07 63.91 -0.52
CA THR A 45 -61.71 63.07 -1.67
C THR A 45 -60.37 63.47 -2.28
N ARG A 46 -60.14 64.78 -2.49
CA ARG A 46 -58.84 65.28 -2.98
C ARG A 46 -57.72 65.04 -1.98
N ALA A 47 -57.98 65.19 -0.68
CA ALA A 47 -56.99 64.92 0.35
C ALA A 47 -56.60 63.44 0.42
N VAL A 48 -57.57 62.53 0.27
CA VAL A 48 -57.33 61.08 0.19
C VAL A 48 -56.50 60.75 -1.05
N PHE A 49 -56.94 61.22 -2.23
CA PHE A 49 -56.26 60.97 -3.49
C PHE A 49 -54.83 61.52 -3.55
N SER A 50 -54.58 62.67 -2.90
CA SER A 50 -53.25 63.31 -2.87
C SER A 50 -52.36 62.83 -1.73
N SER A 51 -52.80 61.83 -0.96
CA SER A 51 -52.01 61.28 0.13
C SER A 51 -50.74 60.60 -0.40
N THR A 52 -49.61 60.84 0.26
CA THR A 52 -48.33 60.17 -0.06
C THR A 52 -48.22 58.79 0.57
N MET A 53 -48.95 58.55 1.67
CA MET A 53 -49.08 57.25 2.30
C MET A 53 -50.35 56.55 1.80
N PRO A 54 -50.30 55.23 1.53
CA PRO A 54 -51.47 54.47 1.10
C PRO A 54 -52.62 54.60 2.09
N ILE A 55 -53.84 54.75 1.59
CA ILE A 55 -55.05 54.88 2.41
C ILE A 55 -55.97 53.67 2.18
N VAL A 56 -56.30 52.98 3.26
CA VAL A 56 -57.36 51.96 3.29
C VAL A 56 -58.61 52.58 3.89
N ALA A 57 -59.70 52.66 3.13
CA ALA A 57 -60.96 53.21 3.60
C ALA A 57 -61.93 52.11 4.04
N ALA A 58 -62.44 52.24 5.26
CA ALA A 58 -63.43 51.36 5.88
C ALA A 58 -64.52 52.21 6.56
N VAL A 59 -65.25 52.98 5.75
CA VAL A 59 -66.15 54.05 6.22
C VAL A 59 -67.62 53.59 6.17
N GLY A 60 -68.03 52.84 5.15
CA GLY A 60 -69.41 52.38 4.96
C GLY A 60 -69.53 50.86 4.83
N HIS A 61 -70.76 50.36 4.99
CA HIS A 61 -71.11 48.97 4.64
C HIS A 61 -71.23 48.80 3.11
N GLU A 62 -71.43 47.58 2.61
CA GLU A 62 -71.38 47.29 1.16
C GLU A 62 -72.28 48.17 0.27
N GLN A 63 -73.36 48.72 0.80
CA GLN A 63 -74.34 49.55 0.08
C GLN A 63 -74.11 51.07 0.23
N ASP A 64 -73.30 51.51 1.19
CA ASP A 64 -73.05 52.93 1.50
C ASP A 64 -71.68 53.35 0.97
N TRP A 65 -71.64 53.93 -0.23
CA TRP A 65 -70.39 54.37 -0.85
C TRP A 65 -70.14 55.85 -0.57
N SER A 66 -68.94 56.18 -0.10
CA SER A 66 -68.45 57.55 0.00
C SER A 66 -67.46 57.89 -1.12
N LEU A 67 -67.42 59.16 -1.53
CA LEU A 67 -66.40 59.64 -2.48
C LEU A 67 -64.97 59.46 -1.94
N ALA A 68 -64.75 59.47 -0.62
CA ALA A 68 -63.46 59.15 -0.03
C ALA A 68 -63.05 57.69 -0.23
N GLU A 69 -63.97 56.72 -0.09
CA GLU A 69 -63.68 55.30 -0.34
C GLU A 69 -63.36 55.03 -1.82
N LEU A 70 -64.00 55.77 -2.72
CA LEU A 70 -63.71 55.70 -4.16
C LEU A 70 -62.33 56.23 -4.53
N ALA A 71 -61.80 57.17 -3.74
CA ALA A 71 -60.48 57.77 -3.96
C ALA A 71 -59.36 57.07 -3.20
N ALA A 72 -59.69 56.18 -2.26
CA ALA A 72 -58.70 55.43 -1.47
C ALA A 72 -58.06 54.30 -2.30
N ASP A 73 -56.85 53.89 -1.91
CA ASP A 73 -56.10 52.83 -2.60
C ASP A 73 -56.78 51.46 -2.44
N LEU A 74 -57.41 51.24 -1.29
CA LEU A 74 -58.12 50.00 -1.00
C LEU A 74 -59.37 50.29 -0.17
N ARG A 75 -60.48 49.67 -0.56
CA ARG A 75 -61.72 49.67 0.23
C ARG A 75 -61.82 48.39 1.05
N ALA A 76 -62.17 48.54 2.32
CA ALA A 76 -62.54 47.46 3.23
C ALA A 76 -63.98 47.65 3.70
N SER A 77 -64.70 46.54 3.91
CA SER A 77 -66.13 46.58 4.26
C SER A 77 -66.40 46.99 5.72
N THR A 78 -65.39 46.84 6.59
CA THR A 78 -65.43 47.18 8.02
C THR A 78 -64.02 47.47 8.53
N PRO A 79 -63.86 48.17 9.66
CA PRO A 79 -62.54 48.36 10.29
C PRO A 79 -61.81 47.03 10.58
N SER A 80 -62.55 45.97 10.95
CA SER A 80 -61.98 44.64 11.15
C SER A 80 -61.47 44.01 9.85
N ASN A 81 -62.20 44.19 8.75
CA ASN A 81 -61.75 43.73 7.42
C ASN A 81 -60.52 44.50 6.95
N ALA A 82 -60.41 45.80 7.25
CA ALA A 82 -59.20 46.56 6.98
C ALA A 82 -57.98 45.99 7.74
N ALA A 83 -58.16 45.62 9.01
CA ALA A 83 -57.10 44.99 9.79
C ALA A 83 -56.70 43.61 9.23
N GLU A 84 -57.66 42.80 8.78
CA GLU A 84 -57.41 41.49 8.14
C GLU A 84 -56.65 41.63 6.81
N LEU A 85 -56.95 42.66 6.01
CA LEU A 85 -56.24 42.91 4.75
C LEU A 85 -54.81 43.43 4.96
N LEU A 86 -54.56 44.12 6.08
CA LEU A 86 -53.25 44.72 6.39
C LEU A 86 -52.33 43.79 7.15
N ILE A 87 -52.87 42.85 7.93
CA ILE A 87 -52.08 41.99 8.80
C ILE A 87 -51.96 40.61 8.17
N PRO A 88 -50.72 40.12 7.91
CA PRO A 88 -50.53 38.78 7.37
C PRO A 88 -51.07 37.71 8.33
N ASP A 89 -51.64 36.64 7.77
CA ASP A 89 -52.13 35.53 8.57
C ASP A 89 -51.01 34.87 9.39
N ARG A 90 -51.28 34.73 10.69
CA ARG A 90 -50.32 34.17 11.66
C ARG A 90 -49.94 32.74 11.31
N LEU A 91 -50.90 31.92 10.84
CA LEU A 91 -50.61 30.53 10.48
C LEU A 91 -49.71 30.46 9.25
N SER A 92 -49.96 31.30 8.25
CA SER A 92 -49.09 31.45 7.08
C SER A 92 -47.65 31.80 7.46
N LEU A 93 -47.45 32.79 8.33
CA LEU A 93 -46.12 33.18 8.83
C LEU A 93 -45.42 32.04 9.58
N LEU A 94 -46.14 31.31 10.43
CA LEU A 94 -45.59 30.17 11.16
C LEU A 94 -45.18 29.04 10.21
N ASN A 95 -45.98 28.77 9.19
CA ASN A 95 -45.68 27.77 8.16
C ASN A 95 -44.46 28.16 7.32
N GLU A 96 -44.32 29.44 6.97
CA GLU A 96 -43.15 29.94 6.27
C GLU A 96 -41.88 29.80 7.12
N LEU A 97 -41.96 30.15 8.40
CA LEU A 97 -40.84 30.05 9.33
C LEU A 97 -40.42 28.59 9.52
N ASP A 98 -41.36 27.66 9.71
CA ASP A 98 -41.08 26.23 9.81
C ASP A 98 -40.45 25.69 8.52
N SER A 99 -40.93 26.12 7.36
CA SER A 99 -40.38 25.74 6.05
C SER A 99 -38.93 26.23 5.89
N ARG A 100 -38.64 27.48 6.29
CA ARG A 100 -37.27 28.05 6.27
C ARG A 100 -36.35 27.30 7.23
N VAL A 101 -36.82 26.97 8.44
CA VAL A 101 -36.05 26.19 9.42
C VAL A 101 -35.72 24.79 8.87
N LYS A 102 -36.72 24.10 8.30
CA LYS A 102 -36.52 22.79 7.65
C LYS A 102 -35.50 22.86 6.52
N PHE A 103 -35.60 23.87 5.66
CA PHE A 103 -34.65 24.09 4.57
C PHE A 103 -33.22 24.30 5.09
N CYS A 104 -33.03 25.16 6.08
CA CYS A 104 -31.72 25.39 6.70
C CYS A 104 -31.17 24.08 7.28
N ARG A 105 -31.97 23.33 8.03
CA ARG A 105 -31.56 22.05 8.61
C ARG A 105 -31.11 21.06 7.54
N GLN A 106 -31.90 20.88 6.49
CA GLN A 106 -31.56 19.98 5.38
C GLN A 106 -30.26 20.42 4.67
N SER A 107 -30.07 21.73 4.48
CA SER A 107 -28.86 22.29 3.87
C SER A 107 -27.62 22.03 4.73
N PHE A 108 -27.73 22.18 6.05
CA PHE A 108 -26.66 21.87 6.99
C PHE A 108 -26.35 20.36 7.03
N ASP A 109 -27.37 19.51 7.10
CA ASP A 109 -27.21 18.06 7.11
C ASP A 109 -26.51 17.59 5.83
N HIS A 110 -26.89 18.15 4.68
CA HIS A 110 -26.23 17.87 3.40
C HIS A 110 -24.76 18.30 3.40
N LEU A 111 -24.45 19.53 3.84
CA LEU A 111 -23.07 20.03 3.90
C LEU A 111 -22.20 19.21 4.84
N ILE A 112 -22.71 18.84 6.02
CA ILE A 112 -22.02 17.97 6.96
C ILE A 112 -21.80 16.58 6.36
N GLY A 113 -22.80 16.04 5.66
CA GLY A 113 -22.71 14.77 4.94
C GLY A 113 -21.57 14.77 3.91
N LEU A 114 -21.54 15.79 3.04
CA LEU A 114 -20.49 15.96 2.04
C LEU A 114 -19.09 16.04 2.67
N ARG A 115 -18.94 16.85 3.74
CA ARG A 115 -17.65 17.00 4.43
C ARG A 115 -17.21 15.69 5.10
N ARG A 116 -18.12 14.96 5.74
CA ARG A 116 -17.83 13.64 6.32
C ARG A 116 -17.39 12.64 5.25
N GLN A 117 -18.05 12.64 4.10
CA GLN A 117 -17.69 11.76 2.99
C GLN A 117 -16.30 12.08 2.46
N SER A 118 -15.99 13.37 2.21
CA SER A 118 -14.64 13.76 1.77
C SER A 118 -13.56 13.29 2.74
N VAL A 119 -13.74 13.50 4.06
CA VAL A 119 -12.77 13.03 5.06
C VAL A 119 -12.61 11.51 5.01
N SER A 120 -13.72 10.77 4.90
CA SER A 120 -13.70 9.30 4.79
C SER A 120 -12.91 8.83 3.56
N ASP A 121 -13.11 9.50 2.42
CA ASP A 121 -12.44 9.15 1.17
C ASP A 121 -10.94 9.46 1.23
N LEU A 122 -10.54 10.62 1.78
CA LEU A 122 -9.13 10.95 2.01
C LEU A 122 -8.45 9.94 2.95
N VAL A 123 -9.13 9.52 4.02
CA VAL A 123 -8.59 8.51 4.96
C VAL A 123 -8.38 7.17 4.26
N LYS A 124 -9.35 6.73 3.45
CA LYS A 124 -9.23 5.48 2.66
C LYS A 124 -8.09 5.55 1.65
N GLU A 125 -7.96 6.67 0.95
CA GLU A 125 -6.89 6.87 -0.02
C GLU A 125 -5.51 6.83 0.65
N LEU A 126 -5.35 7.52 1.78
CA LEU A 126 -4.13 7.51 2.56
C LEU A 126 -3.80 6.09 3.05
N ALA A 127 -4.77 5.38 3.63
CA ALA A 127 -4.59 4.01 4.09
C ALA A 127 -4.14 3.09 2.94
N GLY A 128 -4.82 3.15 1.79
CA GLY A 128 -4.45 2.37 0.61
C GLY A 128 -3.09 2.75 0.02
N SER A 129 -2.66 4.00 0.15
CA SER A 129 -1.30 4.42 -0.27
C SER A 129 -0.21 3.85 0.64
N LEU A 130 -0.46 3.81 1.96
CA LEU A 130 0.45 3.25 2.94
C LEU A 130 0.55 1.73 2.78
N GLU A 131 -0.56 1.05 2.58
CA GLU A 131 -0.61 -0.40 2.37
C GLU A 131 0.16 -0.81 1.10
N ARG A 132 0.04 -0.03 0.02
CA ARG A 132 0.84 -0.21 -1.20
C ARG A 132 2.34 -0.03 -0.94
N ARG A 133 2.73 0.98 -0.16
CA ARG A 133 4.15 1.21 0.21
C ARG A 133 4.70 0.08 1.09
N ILE A 134 3.94 -0.36 2.08
CA ILE A 134 4.33 -1.48 2.94
C ILE A 134 4.53 -2.75 2.11
N THR A 135 3.58 -3.06 1.22
CA THR A 135 3.66 -4.21 0.31
C THR A 135 4.90 -4.13 -0.58
N TYR A 136 5.20 -2.96 -1.13
CA TYR A 136 6.40 -2.74 -1.94
C TYR A 136 7.69 -3.00 -1.17
N TYR A 137 7.84 -2.42 0.03
CA TYR A 137 9.05 -2.63 0.84
C TYR A 137 9.20 -4.07 1.31
N ASN A 138 8.10 -4.75 1.66
CA ASN A 138 8.13 -6.18 1.98
C ASN A 138 8.60 -7.02 0.77
N GLY A 139 8.18 -6.67 -0.45
CA GLY A 139 8.64 -7.31 -1.68
C GLY A 139 10.16 -7.14 -1.91
N LEU A 140 10.68 -5.93 -1.70
CA LEU A 140 12.12 -5.64 -1.76
C LEU A 140 12.91 -6.43 -0.71
N ILE A 141 12.44 -6.44 0.54
CA ILE A 141 13.07 -7.19 1.64
C ILE A 141 13.11 -8.69 1.32
N ASN A 142 12.01 -9.25 0.81
CA ASN A 142 11.94 -10.66 0.44
C ASN A 142 12.91 -11.01 -0.70
N SER A 143 13.02 -10.12 -1.70
CA SER A 143 13.96 -10.30 -2.81
C SER A 143 15.41 -10.24 -2.34
N LEU A 144 15.75 -9.28 -1.48
CA LEU A 144 17.07 -9.20 -0.85
C LEU A 144 17.40 -10.44 -0.03
N ASN A 145 16.46 -10.89 0.81
CA ASN A 145 16.62 -12.12 1.59
C ASN A 145 16.86 -13.34 0.70
N PHE A 146 16.14 -13.47 -0.41
CA PHE A 146 16.35 -14.56 -1.36
C PHE A 146 17.76 -14.52 -1.98
N HIS A 147 18.24 -13.33 -2.37
CA HIS A 147 19.58 -13.16 -2.93
C HIS A 147 20.66 -13.47 -1.89
N PHE A 148 20.50 -12.99 -0.66
CA PHE A 148 21.41 -13.30 0.45
C PHE A 148 21.46 -14.80 0.73
N GLN A 149 20.32 -15.48 0.82
CA GLN A 149 20.30 -16.93 1.01
C GLN A 149 20.96 -17.68 -0.15
N SER A 150 20.77 -17.22 -1.38
CA SER A 150 21.44 -17.80 -2.55
C SER A 150 22.97 -17.65 -2.47
N LEU A 151 23.46 -16.48 -2.06
CA LEU A 151 24.89 -16.22 -1.86
C LEU A 151 25.46 -17.10 -0.74
N ILE A 152 24.77 -17.18 0.40
CA ILE A 152 25.17 -18.04 1.52
C ILE A 152 25.28 -19.49 1.06
N ARG A 153 24.29 -19.98 0.30
CA ARG A 153 24.28 -21.35 -0.24
C ARG A 153 25.43 -21.61 -1.21
N LYS A 154 25.69 -20.68 -2.13
CA LYS A 154 26.82 -20.78 -3.07
C LYS A 154 28.14 -20.80 -2.33
N TRP A 155 28.30 -19.94 -1.32
CA TRP A 155 29.50 -19.88 -0.51
C TRP A 155 29.71 -21.15 0.30
N SER A 156 28.67 -21.67 0.97
CA SER A 156 28.76 -22.92 1.72
C SER A 156 29.12 -24.11 0.81
N GLN A 157 28.57 -24.15 -0.41
CA GLN A 157 28.90 -25.16 -1.40
C GLN A 157 30.36 -25.05 -1.84
N ALA A 158 30.83 -23.85 -2.16
CA ALA A 158 32.23 -23.62 -2.55
C ALA A 158 33.20 -24.04 -1.43
N GLN A 159 32.87 -23.75 -0.18
CA GLN A 159 33.68 -24.14 0.97
C GLN A 159 33.71 -25.66 1.19
N ALA A 160 32.57 -26.34 1.01
CA ALA A 160 32.50 -27.80 1.06
C ALA A 160 33.34 -28.43 -0.08
N SER A 161 33.22 -27.92 -1.30
CA SER A 161 34.01 -28.38 -2.44
C SER A 161 35.50 -28.15 -2.23
N PHE A 162 35.90 -26.97 -1.75
CA PHE A 162 37.29 -26.67 -1.44
C PHE A 162 37.86 -27.66 -0.41
N THR A 163 37.11 -27.96 0.65
CA THR A 163 37.50 -28.93 1.67
C THR A 163 37.68 -30.33 1.07
N LEU A 164 36.78 -30.77 0.18
CA LEU A 164 36.90 -32.03 -0.54
C LEU A 164 38.12 -32.08 -1.45
N TYR A 165 38.42 -31.00 -2.18
CA TYR A 165 39.61 -30.93 -3.02
C TYR A 165 40.90 -30.94 -2.18
N GLN A 166 40.93 -30.20 -1.09
CA GLN A 166 42.10 -30.13 -0.22
C GLN A 166 42.42 -31.49 0.41
N THR A 167 41.40 -32.17 0.95
CA THR A 167 41.56 -33.50 1.56
C THR A 167 41.80 -34.59 0.51
N GLY A 168 41.11 -34.52 -0.63
CA GLY A 168 41.23 -35.48 -1.72
C GLY A 168 42.56 -35.41 -2.45
N LEU A 169 43.12 -34.23 -2.70
CA LEU A 169 44.35 -34.10 -3.49
C LEU A 169 45.55 -34.72 -2.76
N LEU A 170 45.71 -34.41 -1.47
CA LEU A 170 46.79 -34.95 -0.65
C LEU A 170 46.66 -36.46 -0.49
N SER A 171 45.48 -36.95 -0.11
CA SER A 171 45.26 -38.39 0.09
C SER A 171 45.43 -39.18 -1.22
N ASN A 172 44.94 -38.66 -2.35
CA ASN A 172 45.13 -39.29 -3.66
C ASN A 172 46.60 -39.30 -4.08
N PHE A 173 47.33 -38.21 -3.85
CA PHE A 173 48.76 -38.15 -4.15
C PHE A 173 49.55 -39.14 -3.28
N GLU A 174 49.26 -39.19 -1.97
CA GLU A 174 49.88 -40.14 -1.06
C GLU A 174 49.61 -41.59 -1.48
N ASN A 175 48.36 -41.91 -1.83
CA ASN A 175 47.98 -43.23 -2.31
C ASN A 175 48.68 -43.59 -3.62
N TYR A 176 48.71 -42.67 -4.58
CA TYR A 176 49.39 -42.86 -5.86
C TYR A 176 50.90 -43.10 -5.66
N TYR A 177 51.55 -42.26 -4.86
CA TYR A 177 52.96 -42.40 -4.53
C TYR A 177 53.25 -43.73 -3.84
N ARG A 178 52.41 -44.10 -2.85
CA ARG A 178 52.51 -45.39 -2.14
C ARG A 178 52.40 -46.58 -3.09
N LEU A 179 51.43 -46.57 -4.01
CA LEU A 179 51.25 -47.62 -5.01
C LEU A 179 52.45 -47.74 -5.95
N LYS A 180 52.95 -46.61 -6.48
CA LYS A 180 54.14 -46.60 -7.35
C LYS A 180 55.38 -47.09 -6.61
N LYS A 181 55.57 -46.67 -5.35
CA LYS A 181 56.67 -47.12 -4.49
C LYS A 181 56.63 -48.63 -4.26
N HIS A 182 55.48 -49.19 -3.89
CA HIS A 182 55.33 -50.64 -3.70
C HIS A 182 55.58 -51.42 -5.00
N ARG A 183 55.07 -50.94 -6.13
CA ARG A 183 55.32 -51.57 -7.44
C ARG A 183 56.81 -51.57 -7.78
N PHE A 184 57.50 -50.45 -7.57
CA PHE A 184 58.94 -50.35 -7.79
C PHE A 184 59.71 -51.34 -6.90
N GLN A 185 59.37 -51.40 -5.61
CA GLN A 185 59.98 -52.35 -4.68
C GLN A 185 59.76 -53.79 -5.11
N ALA A 186 58.55 -54.16 -5.55
CA ALA A 186 58.26 -55.50 -6.04
C ALA A 186 59.07 -55.84 -7.31
N LEU A 187 59.12 -54.93 -8.28
CA LEU A 187 59.92 -55.11 -9.51
C LEU A 187 61.41 -55.22 -9.21
N TYR A 188 61.91 -54.42 -8.28
CA TYR A 188 63.30 -54.47 -7.83
C TYR A 188 63.63 -55.83 -7.18
N GLN A 189 62.76 -56.34 -6.31
CA GLN A 189 62.92 -57.66 -5.70
C GLN A 189 62.86 -58.79 -6.74
N LEU A 190 61.97 -58.69 -7.73
CA LEU A 190 61.93 -59.63 -8.85
C LEU A 190 63.25 -59.59 -9.64
N LEU A 191 63.71 -58.40 -10.02
CA LEU A 191 64.98 -58.25 -10.74
C LEU A 191 66.15 -58.86 -9.98
N LEU A 192 66.23 -58.65 -8.67
CA LEU A 192 67.23 -59.29 -7.82
C LEU A 192 67.10 -60.82 -7.82
N SER A 193 65.88 -61.35 -7.77
CA SER A 193 65.63 -62.80 -7.81
C SER A 193 66.04 -63.46 -9.13
N TYR A 194 65.94 -62.74 -10.25
CA TYR A 194 66.38 -63.20 -11.57
C TYR A 194 67.89 -62.96 -11.83
N SER A 195 68.59 -62.24 -10.95
CA SER A 195 70.01 -61.99 -11.12
C SER A 195 70.83 -63.26 -10.78
N PRO A 196 71.60 -63.83 -11.72
CA PRO A 196 72.42 -65.02 -11.46
C PRO A 196 73.41 -64.79 -10.31
N ARG A 197 73.86 -63.54 -10.17
CA ARG A 197 74.80 -63.11 -9.15
C ARG A 197 74.20 -63.15 -7.73
N ALA A 198 72.91 -62.85 -7.56
CA ALA A 198 72.25 -63.00 -6.26
C ALA A 198 72.04 -64.47 -5.87
N VAL A 199 71.82 -65.35 -6.84
CA VAL A 199 71.76 -66.80 -6.61
C VAL A 199 73.12 -67.32 -6.15
N LEU A 200 74.21 -66.92 -6.81
CA LEU A 200 75.56 -67.27 -6.38
C LEU A 200 75.88 -66.71 -4.98
N LYS A 201 75.46 -65.47 -4.68
CA LYS A 201 75.66 -64.85 -3.35
C LYS A 201 74.95 -65.59 -2.21
N ARG A 202 73.87 -66.31 -2.49
CA ARG A 202 73.17 -67.16 -1.49
C ARG A 202 73.90 -68.48 -1.19
N GLY A 203 75.04 -68.75 -1.83
CA GLY A 203 75.87 -69.94 -1.58
C GLY A 203 75.72 -71.04 -2.63
N TYR A 204 74.91 -70.83 -3.67
CA TYR A 204 74.88 -71.73 -4.83
C TYR A 204 76.12 -71.49 -5.70
N SER A 205 76.57 -72.52 -6.40
CA SER A 205 77.69 -72.44 -7.33
C SER A 205 77.29 -72.99 -8.69
N VAL A 206 77.82 -72.42 -9.77
CA VAL A 206 77.64 -72.98 -11.13
C VAL A 206 78.81 -73.92 -11.41
N VAL A 207 78.52 -75.16 -11.79
CA VAL A 207 79.54 -76.15 -12.15
C VAL A 207 79.61 -76.27 -13.68
N LYS A 208 80.82 -76.26 -14.24
CA LYS A 208 81.06 -76.47 -15.67
C LYS A 208 82.05 -77.60 -15.92
N ILE A 209 81.85 -78.29 -17.04
CA ILE A 209 82.84 -79.19 -17.66
C ILE A 209 83.29 -78.50 -18.95
N GLY A 210 84.53 -78.01 -18.99
CA GLY A 210 85.01 -77.14 -20.07
C GLY A 210 84.13 -75.90 -20.27
N ALA A 211 83.48 -75.78 -21.43
CA ALA A 211 82.59 -74.67 -21.76
C ALA A 211 81.11 -74.90 -21.42
N GLN A 212 80.71 -76.13 -21.05
CA GLN A 212 79.30 -76.49 -20.83
C GLN A 212 78.93 -76.46 -19.35
N ILE A 213 77.71 -75.99 -19.04
CA ILE A 213 77.16 -75.98 -17.68
C ILE A 213 76.60 -77.36 -17.34
N LEU A 214 77.08 -77.93 -16.25
CA LEU A 214 76.59 -79.19 -15.69
C LEU A 214 75.23 -78.94 -15.02
N LYS A 215 74.14 -79.50 -15.57
CA LYS A 215 72.78 -79.35 -15.01
C LYS A 215 72.31 -80.56 -14.23
N SER A 216 72.89 -81.73 -14.48
CA SER A 216 72.57 -82.99 -13.80
C SER A 216 73.85 -83.79 -13.53
N ALA A 217 73.90 -84.51 -12.40
CA ALA A 217 75.02 -85.33 -12.00
C ALA A 217 75.36 -86.42 -13.03
N SER A 218 74.36 -86.91 -13.78
CA SER A 218 74.52 -87.96 -14.79
C SER A 218 75.31 -87.51 -16.03
N GLN A 219 75.59 -86.22 -16.17
CA GLN A 219 76.35 -85.65 -17.28
C GLN A 219 77.86 -85.64 -17.03
N ALA A 220 78.29 -85.87 -15.79
CA ALA A 220 79.70 -85.98 -15.43
C ALA A 220 80.17 -87.43 -15.49
N LYS A 221 81.47 -87.65 -15.68
CA LYS A 221 82.14 -88.95 -15.52
C LYS A 221 83.08 -88.94 -14.33
N VAL A 222 83.27 -90.11 -13.72
CA VAL A 222 84.27 -90.28 -12.65
C VAL A 222 85.68 -90.09 -13.23
N GLY A 223 86.48 -89.24 -12.59
CA GLY A 223 87.80 -88.79 -13.04
C GLY A 223 87.80 -87.53 -13.93
N GLU A 224 86.63 -86.94 -14.19
CA GLU A 224 86.53 -85.74 -15.03
C GLU A 224 86.78 -84.45 -14.22
N GLU A 225 87.55 -83.51 -14.78
CA GLU A 225 87.77 -82.19 -14.18
C GLU A 225 86.52 -81.30 -14.33
N ILE A 226 86.11 -80.70 -13.21
CA ILE A 226 85.01 -79.74 -13.12
C ILE A 226 85.51 -78.40 -12.57
N ASN A 227 84.99 -77.32 -13.14
CA ASN A 227 85.21 -75.96 -12.63
C ASN A 227 83.95 -75.51 -11.88
N ILE A 228 84.12 -75.15 -10.61
CA ILE A 228 83.06 -74.66 -9.73
C ILE A 228 83.23 -73.15 -9.60
N TYR A 229 82.19 -72.41 -9.95
CA TYR A 229 82.15 -70.95 -9.87
C TYR A 229 81.20 -70.54 -8.73
N PRO A 230 81.72 -70.29 -7.50
CA PRO A 230 80.96 -69.67 -6.42
C PRO A 230 80.74 -68.16 -6.68
N TYR A 231 80.19 -67.43 -5.70
CA TYR A 231 79.94 -65.98 -5.82
C TYR A 231 81.16 -65.17 -6.27
N GLU A 232 82.34 -65.52 -5.76
CA GLU A 232 83.62 -64.92 -6.13
C GLU A 232 84.69 -66.03 -6.25
N GLY A 233 85.46 -65.98 -7.34
CA GLY A 233 86.54 -66.94 -7.62
C GLY A 233 86.12 -68.16 -8.45
N GLU A 234 87.09 -69.05 -8.69
CA GLU A 234 86.94 -70.31 -9.42
C GLU A 234 87.70 -71.41 -8.68
N ILE A 235 87.06 -72.57 -8.51
CA ILE A 235 87.66 -73.74 -7.86
C ILE A 235 87.69 -74.87 -8.89
N LYS A 236 88.87 -75.44 -9.11
CA LYS A 236 89.02 -76.67 -9.91
C LYS A 236 88.90 -77.88 -9.01
N SER A 237 88.14 -78.88 -9.44
CA SER A 237 87.96 -80.13 -8.71
C SER A 237 87.83 -81.30 -9.69
N GLU A 238 88.06 -82.51 -9.20
CA GLU A 238 87.87 -83.75 -9.96
C GLU A 238 86.70 -84.54 -9.39
N VAL A 239 85.90 -85.17 -10.25
CA VAL A 239 84.74 -85.98 -9.85
C VAL A 239 85.21 -87.35 -9.35
N LYS A 240 85.20 -87.57 -8.03
CA LYS A 240 85.63 -88.86 -7.43
C LYS A 240 84.57 -89.95 -7.44
N GLU A 241 83.30 -89.58 -7.29
CA GLU A 241 82.19 -90.52 -7.16
C GLU A 241 80.90 -89.82 -7.59
N ILE A 242 80.03 -90.52 -8.33
CA ILE A 242 78.71 -90.02 -8.75
C ILE A 242 77.65 -90.89 -8.09
N ARG A 243 76.81 -90.28 -7.26
CA ARG A 243 75.63 -90.92 -6.66
C ARG A 243 74.39 -90.21 -7.20
N ASN A 244 73.55 -90.94 -7.91
CA ASN A 244 72.24 -90.47 -8.38
C ASN A 244 71.18 -90.71 -7.31
#